data_AF-D6V226-F1
#
_entry.id   AF-D6V226-F1
#
_cell.length_a   1.000
_cell.length_b   1.000
_cell.length_c   1.000
_cell.angle_alpha   90.00
_cell.angle_beta   90.00
_cell.angle_gamma   90.00
#
_symmetry.space_group_name_H-M   'P 1'
#
loop_
_entity.id
_entity.type
_entity.pdbx_description
1 polymer ?
#
loop_
_entity_poly.entity_id
_entity_poly.type
_entity_poly.pdbx_seq_one_letter_code
_entity_poly.pdbx_strand_id
1 'polypeptide(L)' 'MAKKVRKSKKKAPKKSVRRPFTKDDVKTLRVHSKARTPVAKIAKQMKRTEGSLRQKALKLGIGLGHQR' A
#
# COMPACT_ATOMS: atom_id res chain seq x y z
N MET A 1 12.89 -37.89 -6.22
CA MET A 1 12.38 -36.66 -5.58
C MET A 1 12.24 -35.55 -6.63
N ALA A 2 11.05 -35.33 -7.19
CA ALA A 2 10.83 -34.30 -8.21
C ALA A 2 10.00 -33.14 -7.64
N LYS A 3 10.64 -31.99 -7.39
CA LYS A 3 9.93 -30.75 -7.00
C LYS A 3 9.19 -30.20 -8.23
N LYS A 4 7.87 -30.43 -8.28
CA LYS A 4 6.95 -29.86 -9.28
C LYS A 4 6.84 -28.35 -9.09
N VAL A 5 7.55 -27.57 -9.89
CA VAL A 5 7.48 -26.11 -9.89
C VAL A 5 6.11 -25.69 -10.42
N ARG A 6 5.22 -25.25 -9.54
CA ARG A 6 3.91 -24.68 -9.90
C ARG A 6 4.13 -23.31 -10.53
N LYS A 7 4.18 -23.25 -11.86
CA LYS A 7 4.19 -22.00 -12.64
C LYS A 7 2.85 -21.28 -12.42
N SER A 8 2.83 -20.28 -11.53
CA SER A 8 1.67 -19.45 -11.27
C SER A 8 1.35 -18.61 -12.52
N LYS A 9 0.12 -18.73 -13.03
CA LYS A 9 -0.41 -17.91 -14.13
C LYS A 9 -0.31 -16.42 -13.74
N LYS A 10 0.67 -15.70 -14.31
CA LYS A 10 0.73 -14.22 -14.22
C LYS A 10 -0.48 -13.65 -14.96
N LYS A 11 -1.50 -13.18 -14.22
CA LYS A 11 -2.55 -12.33 -14.77
C LYS A 11 -1.91 -11.03 -15.29
N ALA A 12 -2.23 -10.66 -16.53
CA ALA A 12 -1.79 -9.39 -17.11
C ALA A 12 -2.20 -8.22 -16.21
N PRO A 13 -1.31 -7.22 -15.99
CA PRO A 13 -1.63 -6.10 -15.13
C PRO A 13 -2.74 -5.26 -15.76
N LYS A 14 -3.89 -5.19 -15.09
CA LYS A 14 -4.93 -4.21 -15.46
C LYS A 14 -4.33 -2.81 -15.27
N LYS A 15 -4.50 -1.93 -16.27
CA LYS A 15 -4.05 -0.53 -16.19
C LYS A 15 -4.57 0.09 -14.90
N SER A 16 -3.67 0.48 -14.00
CA SER A 16 -4.06 1.09 -12.73
C SER A 16 -4.57 2.50 -12.98
N VAL A 17 -5.87 2.73 -12.81
CA VAL A 17 -6.44 4.08 -12.83
C VAL A 17 -5.86 4.86 -11.67
N ARG A 18 -5.26 6.02 -11.96
CA ARG A 18 -4.64 6.88 -10.95
C ARG A 18 -5.73 7.57 -10.13
N ARG A 19 -6.05 7.02 -8.95
CA ARG A 19 -7.02 7.63 -8.04
C ARG A 19 -6.34 8.75 -7.23
N PRO A 20 -6.86 9.99 -7.26
CA PRO A 20 -6.32 11.06 -6.44
C PRO A 20 -6.53 10.74 -4.96
N PHE A 21 -5.61 11.23 -4.10
CA PHE A 21 -5.77 11.18 -2.65
C PHE A 21 -6.68 12.32 -2.23
N THR A 22 -7.73 12.01 -1.49
CA THR A 22 -8.60 13.03 -0.87
C THR A 22 -7.95 13.60 0.38
N LYS A 23 -8.51 14.69 0.92
CA LYS A 23 -8.05 15.26 2.20
C LYS A 23 -8.23 14.26 3.35
N ASP A 24 -9.30 13.48 3.33
CA ASP A 24 -9.58 12.46 4.36
C ASP A 24 -8.64 11.26 4.27
N ASP A 25 -8.23 10.88 3.05
CA ASP A 25 -7.18 9.89 2.88
C ASP A 25 -5.87 10.34 3.54
N VAL A 26 -5.54 11.64 3.49
CA VAL A 26 -4.32 12.17 4.13
C VAL A 26 -4.44 12.17 5.64
N LYS A 27 -5.60 12.52 6.19
CA LYS A 27 -5.85 12.48 7.65
C LYS A 27 -5.72 11.05 8.17
N THR A 28 -6.38 10.10 7.52
CA THR A 28 -6.29 8.67 7.90
C THR A 28 -4.85 8.17 7.81
N LEU A 29 -4.10 8.52 6.76
CA LEU A 29 -2.68 8.16 6.62
C LEU A 29 -1.82 8.67 7.80
N ARG A 30 -2.07 9.89 8.27
CA ARG A 30 -1.36 10.48 9.43
C ARG A 30 -1.71 9.78 10.74
N VAL A 31 -2.97 9.40 10.96
CA VAL A 31 -3.40 8.62 12.14
C VAL A 31 -2.73 7.26 12.14
N HIS A 32 -2.76 6.55 11.01
CA HIS A 32 -2.12 5.25 10.85
C HIS A 32 -0.59 5.29 11.01
N SER A 33 0.04 6.39 10.59
CA SER A 33 1.46 6.66 10.81
C SER A 33 1.78 6.77 12.30
N LYS A 34 1.00 7.54 13.07
CA LYS A 34 1.17 7.65 14.53
C LYS A 34 0.92 6.31 15.24
N ALA A 35 -0.10 5.58 14.81
CA ALA A 35 -0.48 4.28 15.38
C ALA A 35 0.42 3.11 14.97
N ARG A 36 1.48 3.35 14.17
CA ARG A 36 2.40 2.32 13.66
C ARG A 36 1.71 1.11 13.01
N THR A 37 0.56 1.35 12.38
CA THR A 37 -0.19 0.27 11.75
C THR A 37 0.55 -0.28 10.53
N PRO A 38 0.65 -1.61 10.35
CA PRO A 38 1.29 -2.22 9.19
C PRO A 38 0.68 -1.76 7.86
N VAL A 39 1.54 -1.48 6.87
CA VAL A 39 1.12 -0.98 5.55
C VAL A 39 0.11 -1.92 4.87
N ALA A 40 0.28 -3.23 5.04
CA ALA A 40 -0.62 -4.24 4.49
C ALA A 40 -2.06 -4.13 5.03
N LYS A 41 -2.25 -3.69 6.29
CA LYS A 41 -3.58 -3.48 6.86
C LYS A 41 -4.22 -2.22 6.28
N ILE A 42 -3.46 -1.13 6.19
CA ILE A 42 -3.90 0.15 5.62
C ILE A 42 -4.27 -0.01 4.14
N ALA A 43 -3.48 -0.77 3.38
CA ALA A 43 -3.74 -1.06 1.98
C ALA A 43 -5.11 -1.74 1.77
N LYS A 44 -5.46 -2.70 2.62
CA LYS A 44 -6.75 -3.38 2.60
C LYS A 44 -7.90 -2.44 2.98
N GLN A 45 -7.72 -1.62 4.03
CA GLN A 45 -8.74 -0.67 4.50
C GLN A 45 -9.02 0.43 3.47
N MET A 46 -7.98 1.05 2.92
CA MET A 46 -8.11 2.14 1.94
C MET A 46 -8.31 1.66 0.50
N LYS A 47 -8.36 0.33 0.28
CA LYS A 47 -8.41 -0.30 -1.05
C LYS A 47 -7.35 0.29 -2.01
N ARG A 48 -6.17 0.59 -1.47
CA ARG A 48 -5.02 1.20 -2.17
C ARG A 48 -3.84 0.25 -2.13
N THR A 49 -2.90 0.42 -3.05
CA THR A 49 -1.67 -0.40 -3.04
C THR A 49 -0.68 0.13 -2.01
N GLU A 50 0.12 -0.77 -1.44
CA GLU A 50 1.15 -0.41 -0.46
C GLU A 50 2.15 0.60 -1.04
N GLY A 51 2.56 0.41 -2.30
CA GLY A 51 3.45 1.33 -3.01
C GLY A 51 2.86 2.73 -3.14
N SER A 52 1.56 2.84 -3.43
CA SER A 52 0.87 4.14 -3.51
C SER A 52 0.88 4.87 -2.15
N LEU A 53 0.63 4.13 -1.06
CA LEU A 53 0.66 4.68 0.30
C LEU A 53 2.07 5.12 0.70
N ARG A 54 3.10 4.32 0.42
CA ARG A 54 4.51 4.69 0.66
C ARG A 54 4.91 5.94 -0.11
N GLN A 55 4.58 6.01 -1.40
CA GLN A 55 4.85 7.19 -2.23
C GLN A 55 4.14 8.44 -1.70
N LYS A 56 2.90 8.31 -1.23
CA LYS A 56 2.18 9.43 -0.62
C LYS A 56 2.80 9.84 0.73
N ALA A 57 3.21 8.87 1.55
CA ALA A 57 3.85 9.09 2.83
C ALA A 57 5.20 9.81 2.70
N LEU A 58 6.02 9.40 1.73
CA LEU A 58 7.28 10.06 1.39
C LEU A 58 7.06 11.52 0.99
N LYS A 59 6.08 11.79 0.12
CA LYS A 59 5.71 13.17 -0.26
C LYS A 59 5.18 14.02 0.90
N LEU A 60 4.65 13.38 1.95
CA LEU A 60 4.15 14.05 3.15
C LEU A 60 5.20 14.11 4.27
N GLY A 61 6.40 13.54 4.06
CA GLY A 61 7.46 13.50 5.07
C GLY A 61 7.13 12.62 6.29
N ILE A 62 6.23 11.64 6.15
CA ILE A 62 5.85 10.76 7.26
C ILE A 62 6.32 9.33 7.02
N GLY A 63 6.93 8.72 8.04
CA GLY A 63 7.20 7.28 8.05
C GLY A 63 5.90 6.49 8.19
N LEU A 64 5.82 5.33 7.54
CA LEU A 64 4.60 4.52 7.50
C LEU A 64 4.91 3.05 7.77
N GLY A 65 4.16 2.44 8.70
CA GLY A 65 4.42 1.08 9.17
C GLY A 65 5.78 0.97 9.86
N HIS A 66 6.59 0.01 9.41
CA HIS A 66 7.93 -0.29 9.96
C HIS A 66 8.98 0.79 9.65
N GLN A 67 8.69 1.71 8.72
CA GLN A 67 9.64 2.70 8.22
C GLN A 67 9.53 4.04 8.95
N ARG A 68 9.22 4.02 10.26
CA ARG A 68 8.96 5.21 11.09
C ARG A 68 9.71 5.13 12.40
#